data_AF-A0A3M7DA03-F1
#
_entry.id   AF-A0A3M7DA03-F1
#
_cell.length_a   1.000
_cell.length_b   1.000
_cell.length_c   1.000
_cell.angle_alpha   90.00
_cell.angle_beta   90.00
_cell.angle_gamma   90.00
#
_symmetry.space_group_name_H-M   'P 1'
#
loop_
_entity.id
_entity.type
_entity.pdbx_description
1 polymer ?
#
loop_
_entity_poly.entity_id
_entity_poly.type
_entity_poly.pdbx_seq_one_letter_code
_entity_poly.pdbx_strand_id
1 'polypeptide(L)'
;MGLMRTSSPINRRLGMVPFMPDTLSLWAARPFGFAKARYRGNVLFRERCMLTRLTHDLNQLLFTQDGEGMYSLDPAALSLRERLYDWYESLTSDLKYDRRLPAFLHKIHCEYFCVRITLASNLGARLKSQESSPDPRSRERHNPVEAHAEHFQAAYWTSEAAHLALKAAKLLENYRSVYGLKVVLPFIFQTATTASFILLSHSPTENGSQSPDDRLHSIEAIGEPTSGLEESLRCLLGIATQVSIAQGAALMLLKTAKIMKVKLPDSVMRLPQTVAEIAWVAAGGGRSEGLTMEELLNKWTNLSI
;
A
#
# COMPACT_ATOMS: atom_id res chain seq x y z
N MET A 1 -26.26 10.86 -25.72
CA MET A 1 -25.12 10.42 -24.89
C MET A 1 -23.85 10.94 -25.54
N GLY A 2 -23.32 12.07 -25.07
CA GLY A 2 -22.08 12.66 -25.56
C GLY A 2 -21.03 12.59 -24.45
N LEU A 3 -20.01 11.76 -24.65
CA LEU A 3 -18.82 11.69 -23.81
C LEU A 3 -18.13 13.06 -23.78
N MET A 4 -17.64 13.45 -22.60
CA MET A 4 -16.93 14.71 -22.35
C MET A 4 -15.91 15.02 -23.44
N ARG A 5 -16.21 16.05 -24.24
CA ARG A 5 -15.19 16.73 -25.07
C ARG A 5 -14.17 17.35 -24.13
N THR A 6 -12.90 17.10 -24.40
CA THR A 6 -11.75 17.77 -23.78
C THR A 6 -11.90 19.27 -23.96
N SER A 7 -12.32 19.95 -22.89
CA SER A 7 -12.45 21.40 -22.88
C SER A 7 -11.10 22.02 -22.50
N SER A 8 -10.52 22.67 -23.51
CA SER A 8 -9.60 23.81 -23.42
C SER A 8 -8.15 23.52 -22.99
N PRO A 9 -7.14 24.13 -23.67
CA PRO A 9 -5.79 24.20 -23.13
C PRO A 9 -5.83 25.01 -21.82
N ILE A 10 -5.10 24.53 -20.81
CA ILE A 10 -4.93 25.17 -19.50
C ILE A 10 -4.78 26.69 -19.67
N ASN A 11 -5.66 27.44 -19.01
CA ASN A 11 -5.73 28.89 -19.09
C ASN A 11 -4.34 29.50 -18.80
N ARG A 12 -3.76 30.24 -19.75
CA ARG A 12 -2.44 30.91 -19.63
C ARG A 12 -2.34 31.85 -18.43
N ARG A 13 -3.44 32.21 -17.78
CA ARG A 13 -3.47 32.97 -16.51
C ARG A 13 -2.92 32.20 -15.30
N LEU A 14 -2.78 30.87 -15.37
CA LEU A 14 -2.03 30.10 -14.37
C LEU A 14 -0.51 30.31 -14.45
N GLY A 15 -0.02 30.95 -15.52
CA GLY A 15 1.39 31.35 -15.66
C GLY A 15 1.81 32.58 -14.86
N MET A 16 0.86 33.24 -14.16
CA MET A 16 1.12 34.43 -13.34
C MET A 16 0.50 34.33 -11.95
N VAL A 17 0.47 33.13 -11.35
CA VAL A 17 0.26 33.05 -9.91
C VAL A 17 1.60 33.45 -9.27
N PRO A 18 1.66 34.49 -8.41
CA PRO A 18 2.89 34.76 -7.67
C PRO A 18 3.27 33.47 -6.97
N PHE A 19 4.51 33.03 -7.16
CA PHE A 19 5.11 31.87 -6.50
C PHE A 19 4.65 31.93 -5.03
N MET A 20 3.68 31.08 -4.64
CA MET A 20 3.13 31.22 -3.29
C MET A 20 4.31 31.10 -2.33
N PRO A 21 4.53 32.07 -1.44
CA PRO A 21 5.68 32.03 -0.55
C PRO A 21 5.57 30.74 0.27
N ASP A 22 6.61 29.92 0.19
CA ASP A 22 6.64 28.67 0.93
C ASP A 22 6.90 28.98 2.41
N THR A 23 5.80 29.11 3.15
CA THR A 23 5.82 29.51 4.55
C THR A 23 5.93 28.26 5.42
N LEU A 24 6.90 28.30 6.34
CA LEU A 24 7.05 27.26 7.35
C LEU A 24 5.92 27.42 8.38
N SER A 25 5.04 26.43 8.42
CA SER A 25 3.92 26.37 9.35
C SER A 25 4.16 25.30 10.42
N LEU A 26 3.55 25.48 11.59
CA LEU A 26 3.54 24.48 12.65
C LEU A 26 2.16 23.83 12.68
N TRP A 27 2.12 22.53 12.42
CA TRP A 27 0.93 21.72 12.61
C TRP A 27 0.96 21.08 13.98
N ALA A 28 -0.15 21.12 14.70
CA ALA A 28 -0.32 20.44 15.97
C ALA A 28 -1.43 19.39 15.85
N ALA A 29 -1.14 18.16 16.25
CA ALA A 29 -2.05 17.03 16.17
C ALA A 29 -3.14 17.06 17.26
N ARG A 30 -3.85 18.17 17.51
CA ARG A 30 -4.97 18.12 18.47
C ARG A 30 -6.14 17.34 17.86
N PRO A 31 -6.81 16.40 18.56
CA PRO A 31 -6.68 16.05 19.99
C PRO A 31 -5.69 14.91 20.33
N PHE A 32 -4.90 14.41 19.38
CA PHE A 32 -3.97 13.27 19.50
C PHE A 32 -2.72 13.50 20.38
N GLY A 33 -2.62 14.63 21.08
CA GLY A 33 -1.71 14.80 22.22
C GLY A 33 -0.21 14.91 21.93
N PHE A 34 0.27 14.77 20.68
CA PHE A 34 1.71 14.80 20.36
C PHE A 34 2.11 15.79 19.24
N ALA A 35 3.39 16.18 19.32
CA ALA A 35 4.27 16.91 18.39
C ALA A 35 3.70 18.08 17.56
N LYS A 36 4.36 19.24 17.70
CA LYS A 36 4.33 20.27 16.66
C LYS A 36 5.21 19.80 15.51
N ALA A 37 4.63 19.52 14.35
CA ALA A 37 5.38 19.21 13.14
C ALA A 37 5.55 20.47 12.30
N ARG A 38 6.75 20.68 11.80
CA ARG A 38 7.00 21.68 10.77
C ARG A 38 6.44 21.16 9.46
N TYR A 39 5.70 22.00 8.74
CA TYR A 39 5.28 21.67 7.38
C TYR A 39 5.34 22.90 6.49
N ARG A 40 5.68 22.66 5.23
CA ARG A 40 5.72 23.64 4.15
C ARG A 40 4.62 23.29 3.16
N GLY A 41 3.56 24.07 3.15
CA GLY A 41 2.34 23.74 2.39
C GLY A 41 2.60 23.61 0.89
N ASN A 42 3.41 24.51 0.32
CA ASN A 42 3.67 24.54 -1.12
C ASN A 42 4.65 23.44 -1.53
N VAL A 43 5.67 23.19 -0.71
CA VAL A 43 6.58 22.05 -0.92
C VAL A 43 5.81 20.73 -0.84
N LEU A 44 4.95 20.53 0.16
CA LEU A 44 4.10 19.34 0.24
C LEU A 44 3.19 19.21 -0.99
N PHE A 45 2.57 20.30 -1.44
CA PHE A 45 1.73 20.29 -2.64
C PHE A 45 2.52 19.89 -3.88
N ARG A 46 3.71 20.47 -4.08
CA ARG A 46 4.62 20.11 -5.17
C ARG A 46 4.96 18.62 -5.14
N GLU A 47 5.38 18.11 -3.98
CA GLU A 47 5.77 16.70 -3.85
C GLU A 47 4.60 15.75 -4.07
N ARG A 48 3.38 16.13 -3.68
CA ARG A 48 2.15 15.37 -4.02
C ARG A 48 1.87 15.37 -5.52
N CYS A 49 2.03 16.51 -6.19
CA CYS A 49 1.88 16.57 -7.64
C CYS A 49 2.91 15.68 -8.36
N MET A 50 4.16 15.66 -7.88
CA MET A 50 5.19 14.78 -8.41
C MET A 50 4.85 13.31 -8.19
N LEU A 51 4.46 12.92 -6.98
CA LEU A 51 4.05 11.56 -6.68
C LEU A 51 2.84 11.13 -7.50
N THR A 52 1.85 12.00 -7.68
CA THR A 52 0.68 11.73 -8.53
C THR A 52 1.08 11.47 -9.99
N ARG A 53 2.08 12.18 -10.52
CA ARG A 53 2.62 11.92 -11.87
C ARG A 53 3.31 10.56 -11.94
N LEU A 54 4.09 10.20 -10.94
CA LEU A 54 4.74 8.88 -10.88
C LEU A 54 3.70 7.75 -10.77
N THR A 55 2.63 7.95 -9.99
CA THR A 55 1.49 7.03 -9.92
C THR A 55 0.76 6.93 -11.26
N HIS A 56 0.64 8.03 -12.00
CA HIS A 56 0.09 8.01 -13.36
C HIS A 56 0.97 7.20 -14.31
N ASP A 57 2.29 7.40 -14.27
CA ASP A 57 3.25 6.64 -15.08
C ASP A 57 3.15 5.13 -14.78
N LEU A 58 3.00 4.75 -13.50
CA LEU A 58 2.71 3.36 -13.12
C LEU A 58 1.42 2.85 -13.77
N ASN A 59 0.33 3.59 -13.67
CA ASN A 59 -0.94 3.18 -14.26
C ASN A 59 -0.84 3.04 -15.79
N GLN A 60 -0.10 3.93 -16.47
CA GLN A 60 0.18 3.76 -17.89
C GLN A 60 0.95 2.47 -18.16
N LEU A 61 2.02 2.22 -17.41
CA LEU A 61 2.81 0.99 -17.55
C LEU A 61 1.96 -0.29 -17.33
N LEU A 62 1.02 -0.26 -16.38
CA LEU A 62 0.17 -1.41 -16.08
C LEU A 62 -1.02 -1.58 -17.04
N PHE A 63 -1.55 -0.50 -17.62
CA PHE A 63 -2.82 -0.55 -18.36
C PHE A 63 -2.70 -0.17 -19.85
N THR A 64 -1.51 0.13 -20.35
CA THR A 64 -1.30 0.34 -21.79
C THR A 64 -1.54 -0.98 -22.53
N GLN A 65 -2.39 -0.97 -23.56
CA GLN A 65 -2.70 -2.15 -24.38
C GLN A 65 -1.45 -2.57 -25.17
N ASP A 66 -1.21 -3.88 -25.26
CA ASP A 66 -0.04 -4.56 -25.86
C ASP A 66 0.25 -4.16 -27.34
N GLY A 67 0.74 -2.95 -27.56
CA GLY A 67 1.20 -2.45 -28.86
C GLY A 67 2.72 -2.37 -28.98
N GLU A 68 3.41 -2.10 -27.87
CA GLU A 68 4.87 -2.16 -27.78
C GLU A 68 5.24 -3.39 -26.95
N GLY A 69 5.96 -4.34 -27.56
CA GLY A 69 6.22 -5.64 -26.98
C GLY A 69 6.91 -5.59 -25.61
N MET A 70 6.79 -6.69 -24.87
CA MET A 70 7.37 -6.94 -23.53
C MET A 70 8.83 -6.47 -23.34
N TYR A 71 9.61 -6.42 -24.41
CA TYR A 71 11.00 -5.95 -24.40
C TYR A 71 11.19 -4.52 -23.87
N SER A 72 10.15 -3.66 -23.90
CA SER A 72 10.21 -2.31 -23.32
C SER A 72 9.69 -2.21 -21.88
N LEU A 73 8.99 -3.24 -21.38
CA LEU A 73 8.31 -3.20 -20.08
C LEU A 73 9.30 -3.17 -18.91
N ASP A 74 10.30 -4.05 -18.94
CA ASP A 74 11.27 -4.16 -17.85
C ASP A 74 12.19 -2.93 -17.74
N PRO A 75 12.78 -2.40 -18.83
CA PRO A 75 13.51 -1.13 -18.77
C PRO A 75 12.64 0.05 -18.28
N ALA A 76 11.38 0.12 -18.70
CA ALA A 76 10.45 1.16 -18.26
C ALA A 76 10.10 1.03 -16.77
N ALA A 77 9.93 -0.20 -16.28
CA ALA A 77 9.69 -0.47 -14.86
C ALA A 77 10.91 -0.13 -14.00
N LEU A 78 12.12 -0.48 -14.44
CA LEU A 78 13.37 -0.11 -13.76
C LEU A 78 13.53 1.42 -13.70
N SER A 79 13.30 2.11 -14.81
CA SER A 79 13.33 3.57 -14.87
C SER A 79 12.32 4.21 -13.90
N LEU A 80 11.08 3.69 -13.84
CA LEU A 80 10.07 4.17 -12.91
C LEU A 80 10.45 3.88 -11.45
N ARG A 81 11.01 2.70 -11.16
CA ARG A 81 11.51 2.33 -9.82
C ARG A 81 12.57 3.30 -9.33
N GLU A 82 13.53 3.64 -10.20
CA GLU A 82 14.61 4.61 -9.92
C GLU A 82 14.04 6.00 -9.68
N ARG A 83 13.18 6.51 -10.56
CA ARG A 83 12.53 7.83 -10.38
C ARG A 83 11.73 7.92 -9.08
N LEU A 84 11.04 6.85 -8.70
CA LEU A 84 10.34 6.75 -7.41
C LEU A 84 11.32 6.80 -6.24
N TYR A 85 12.42 6.04 -6.32
CA TYR A 85 13.47 6.03 -5.29
C TYR A 85 14.10 7.41 -5.12
N ASP A 86 14.56 8.03 -6.22
CA ASP A 86 15.19 9.35 -6.21
C ASP A 86 14.25 10.43 -5.67
N TRP A 87 12.97 10.37 -6.04
CA TRP A 87 11.97 11.27 -5.49
C TRP A 87 11.84 11.11 -3.95
N TYR A 88 11.77 9.89 -3.43
CA TYR A 88 11.65 9.63 -2.00
C TYR A 88 12.93 10.03 -1.23
N GLU A 89 14.09 9.77 -1.82
CA GLU A 89 15.38 10.12 -1.23
C GLU A 89 15.68 11.61 -1.26
N SER A 90 15.17 12.34 -2.26
CA SER A 90 15.33 13.80 -2.38
C SER A 90 14.32 14.62 -1.57
N LEU A 91 13.39 13.99 -0.84
CA LEU A 91 12.46 14.70 0.04
C LEU A 91 13.22 15.60 1.03
N THR A 92 12.80 16.86 1.13
CA THR A 92 13.35 17.80 2.11
C THR A 92 13.18 17.29 3.55
N SER A 93 14.02 17.75 4.49
CA SER A 93 13.96 17.31 5.90
C SER A 93 12.59 17.48 6.55
N ASP A 94 11.84 18.51 6.16
CA ASP A 94 10.48 18.79 6.66
C ASP A 94 9.44 17.75 6.17
N LEU A 95 9.76 16.97 5.14
CA LEU A 95 8.92 15.91 4.55
C LEU A 95 9.51 14.51 4.72
N LYS A 96 10.72 14.37 5.26
CA LYS A 96 11.31 13.06 5.55
C LYS A 96 10.50 12.35 6.62
N TYR A 97 10.51 11.02 6.54
CA TYR A 97 9.71 10.21 7.44
C TYR A 97 10.16 10.38 8.90
N ASP A 98 9.21 10.73 9.75
CA ASP A 98 9.32 10.66 11.20
C ASP A 98 8.04 10.03 11.77
N ARG A 99 8.18 9.23 12.83
CA ARG A 99 7.03 8.53 13.43
C ARG A 99 5.92 9.49 13.86
N ARG A 100 6.28 10.71 14.28
CA ARG A 100 5.37 11.73 14.83
C ARG A 100 4.91 12.74 13.77
N LEU A 101 5.09 12.44 12.49
CA LEU A 101 4.57 13.25 11.39
C LEU A 101 3.04 13.37 11.46
N PRO A 102 2.45 14.47 10.97
CA PRO A 102 1.02 14.62 10.71
C PRO A 102 0.44 13.48 9.86
N ALA A 103 -0.82 13.14 10.07
CA ALA A 103 -1.50 12.06 9.34
C ALA A 103 -1.41 12.24 7.81
N PHE A 104 -1.49 13.49 7.34
CA PHE A 104 -1.39 13.83 5.91
C PHE A 104 0.03 13.69 5.33
N LEU A 105 1.08 13.68 6.17
CA LEU A 105 2.45 13.35 5.81
C LEU A 105 2.69 11.84 5.91
N HIS A 106 2.11 11.13 6.88
CA HIS A 106 2.07 9.65 6.82
C HIS A 106 1.49 9.16 5.50
N LYS A 107 0.40 9.80 5.04
CA LYS A 107 -0.25 9.48 3.77
C LYS A 107 0.71 9.52 2.57
N ILE A 108 1.64 10.49 2.48
CA ILE A 108 2.53 10.59 1.31
C ILE A 108 3.57 9.45 1.28
N HIS A 109 4.05 9.02 2.45
CA HIS A 109 4.94 7.87 2.54
C HIS A 109 4.19 6.56 2.25
N CYS A 110 2.97 6.42 2.76
CA CYS A 110 2.13 5.27 2.43
C CYS A 110 1.83 5.20 0.93
N GLU A 111 1.48 6.32 0.28
CA GLU A 111 1.29 6.38 -1.17
C GLU A 111 2.54 5.91 -1.93
N TYR A 112 3.72 6.39 -1.55
CA TYR A 112 4.99 5.92 -2.13
C TYR A 112 5.17 4.40 -2.04
N PHE A 113 5.03 3.83 -0.84
CA PHE A 113 5.18 2.39 -0.66
C PHE A 113 4.09 1.61 -1.41
N CYS A 114 2.85 2.09 -1.40
CA CYS A 114 1.76 1.47 -2.16
C CYS A 114 2.08 1.39 -3.66
N VAL A 115 2.59 2.48 -4.25
CA VAL A 115 2.99 2.54 -5.66
C VAL A 115 4.15 1.59 -5.95
N ARG A 116 5.19 1.60 -5.11
CA ARG A 116 6.36 0.73 -5.24
C ARG A 116 6.01 -0.76 -5.10
N ILE A 117 5.17 -1.12 -4.13
CA ILE A 117 4.69 -2.49 -3.96
C ILE A 117 3.89 -2.92 -5.19
N THR A 118 2.98 -2.06 -5.67
CA THR A 118 2.14 -2.36 -6.84
C THR A 118 2.98 -2.58 -8.09
N LEU A 119 4.01 -1.75 -8.31
CA LEU A 119 4.96 -1.93 -9.43
C LEU A 119 5.64 -3.31 -9.35
N ALA A 120 6.28 -3.59 -8.21
CA ALA A 120 7.05 -4.81 -8.02
C ALA A 120 6.17 -6.08 -8.09
N SER A 121 4.99 -6.07 -7.47
CA SER A 121 4.09 -7.22 -7.45
C SER A 121 3.51 -7.54 -8.84
N ASN A 122 3.12 -6.50 -9.60
CA ASN A 122 2.56 -6.71 -10.94
C ASN A 122 3.63 -7.18 -11.92
N LEU A 123 4.85 -6.64 -11.84
CA LEU A 123 5.93 -7.06 -12.71
C LEU A 123 6.36 -8.50 -12.41
N GLY A 124 6.54 -8.84 -11.12
CA GLY A 124 6.81 -10.22 -10.70
C GLY A 124 5.73 -11.20 -11.17
N ALA A 125 4.45 -10.84 -11.06
CA ALA A 125 3.35 -11.69 -11.53
C ALA A 125 3.33 -11.86 -13.06
N ARG A 126 3.60 -10.79 -13.82
CA ARG A 126 3.66 -10.85 -15.29
C ARG A 126 4.79 -11.75 -15.78
N LEU A 127 5.99 -11.61 -15.23
CA LEU A 127 7.14 -12.43 -15.58
C LEU A 127 6.87 -13.92 -15.27
N LYS A 128 6.32 -14.25 -14.08
CA LYS A 128 5.92 -15.62 -13.74
C LYS A 128 4.87 -16.21 -14.70
N SER A 129 3.90 -15.40 -15.13
CA SER A 129 2.84 -15.88 -16.04
C SER A 129 3.37 -16.26 -17.42
N GLN A 130 4.45 -15.61 -17.88
CA GLN A 130 5.05 -15.90 -19.19
C GLN A 130 5.79 -17.24 -19.20
N GLU A 131 6.49 -17.57 -18.12
CA GLU A 131 7.14 -18.88 -17.94
C GLU A 131 6.15 -20.04 -18.04
N SER A 132 4.89 -19.81 -17.65
CA SER A 132 3.83 -20.82 -17.65
C SER A 132 3.07 -20.95 -18.98
N SER A 133 3.39 -20.15 -20.01
CA SER A 133 2.72 -20.21 -21.31
C SER A 133 3.07 -21.52 -22.05
N PRO A 134 2.07 -22.38 -22.36
CA PRO A 134 2.31 -23.74 -22.85
C PRO A 134 2.45 -23.84 -24.37
N ASP A 135 2.81 -22.76 -25.08
CA ASP A 135 2.85 -22.80 -26.55
C ASP A 135 3.97 -23.74 -27.04
N PRO A 136 3.65 -24.95 -27.56
CA PRO A 136 4.64 -25.99 -27.84
C PRO A 136 5.63 -25.59 -28.93
N ARG A 137 5.30 -24.57 -29.73
CA ARG A 137 6.13 -24.07 -30.83
C ARG A 137 7.22 -23.08 -30.39
N SER A 138 7.17 -22.59 -29.14
CA SER A 138 8.13 -21.62 -28.60
C SER A 138 9.29 -22.26 -27.80
N ARG A 139 9.11 -23.53 -27.38
CA ARG A 139 10.09 -24.28 -26.59
C ARG A 139 11.36 -24.67 -27.35
N GLU A 140 11.32 -24.73 -28.68
CA GLU A 140 12.50 -25.09 -29.48
C GLU A 140 13.54 -23.97 -29.60
N ARG A 141 13.26 -22.75 -29.09
CA ARG A 141 14.17 -21.61 -29.20
C ARG A 141 14.56 -20.92 -27.89
N HIS A 142 13.96 -21.27 -26.75
CA HIS A 142 14.33 -20.64 -25.48
C HIS A 142 15.62 -21.26 -24.94
N ASN A 143 16.69 -20.45 -24.96
CA ASN A 143 17.98 -20.84 -24.42
C ASN A 143 17.82 -21.07 -22.90
N PRO A 144 18.36 -22.15 -22.32
CA PRO A 144 18.22 -22.43 -20.88
C PRO A 144 18.80 -21.32 -19.99
N VAL A 145 19.73 -20.51 -20.54
CA VAL A 145 20.31 -19.34 -19.85
C VAL A 145 19.31 -18.18 -19.73
N GLU A 146 18.48 -17.96 -20.75
CA GLU A 146 17.48 -16.87 -20.77
C GLU A 146 16.32 -17.18 -19.82
N ALA A 147 15.82 -18.41 -19.84
CA ALA A 147 14.78 -18.87 -18.90
C ALA A 147 15.25 -18.78 -17.44
N HIS A 148 16.53 -19.03 -17.16
CA HIS A 148 17.08 -18.89 -15.82
C HIS A 148 17.16 -17.42 -15.38
N ALA A 149 17.53 -16.51 -16.30
CA ALA A 149 17.59 -15.08 -16.03
C ALA A 149 16.21 -14.47 -15.75
N GLU A 150 15.17 -14.86 -16.51
CA GLU A 150 13.78 -14.43 -16.30
C GLU A 150 13.25 -14.88 -14.92
N HIS A 151 13.53 -16.13 -14.54
CA HIS A 151 13.17 -16.66 -13.23
C HIS A 151 13.82 -15.87 -12.08
N PHE A 152 15.10 -15.56 -12.18
CA PHE A 152 15.79 -14.72 -11.20
C PHE A 152 15.18 -13.31 -11.11
N GLN A 153 14.76 -12.76 -12.24
CA GLN A 153 14.14 -11.45 -12.30
C GLN A 153 12.74 -11.45 -11.66
N ALA A 154 11.93 -12.46 -11.95
CA ALA A 154 10.62 -12.63 -11.34
C ALA A 154 10.70 -12.82 -9.81
N ALA A 155 11.68 -13.60 -9.35
CA ALA A 155 11.98 -13.78 -7.92
C ALA A 155 12.44 -12.48 -7.26
N TYR A 156 13.32 -11.71 -7.92
CA TYR A 156 13.76 -10.40 -7.45
C TYR A 156 12.57 -9.45 -7.21
N TRP A 157 11.68 -9.29 -8.18
CA TRP A 157 10.53 -8.38 -8.06
C TRP A 157 9.53 -8.85 -7.00
N THR A 158 9.33 -10.16 -6.86
CA THR A 158 8.50 -10.73 -5.80
C THR A 158 9.09 -10.43 -4.41
N SER A 159 10.40 -10.65 -4.24
CA SER A 159 11.12 -10.34 -3.01
C SER A 159 11.12 -8.84 -2.69
N GLU A 160 11.24 -7.98 -3.70
CA GLU A 160 11.18 -6.53 -3.53
C GLU A 160 9.80 -6.09 -3.02
N ALA A 161 8.72 -6.63 -3.59
CA ALA A 161 7.36 -6.35 -3.14
C ALA A 161 7.16 -6.74 -1.66
N ALA A 162 7.65 -7.91 -1.25
CA ALA A 162 7.58 -8.39 0.13
C ALA A 162 8.32 -7.46 1.11
N HIS A 163 9.55 -7.06 0.77
CA HIS A 163 10.35 -6.15 1.58
C HIS A 163 9.69 -4.78 1.74
N LEU A 164 9.15 -4.23 0.65
CA LEU A 164 8.42 -2.98 0.68
C LEU A 164 7.14 -3.09 1.50
N ALA A 165 6.44 -4.24 1.46
CA ALA A 165 5.26 -4.49 2.26
C ALA A 165 5.59 -4.55 3.77
N LEU A 166 6.73 -5.11 4.17
CA LEU A 166 7.21 -5.08 5.57
C LEU A 166 7.48 -3.64 6.03
N LYS A 167 8.17 -2.84 5.21
CA LYS A 167 8.38 -1.41 5.50
C LYS A 167 7.05 -0.65 5.62
N ALA A 168 6.11 -0.94 4.73
CA ALA A 168 4.78 -0.36 4.76
C ALA A 168 4.00 -0.77 6.02
N ALA A 169 4.07 -2.03 6.44
CA ALA A 169 3.46 -2.50 7.69
C ALA A 169 4.01 -1.73 8.90
N LYS A 170 5.33 -1.45 8.93
CA LYS A 170 5.91 -0.62 10.00
C LYS A 170 5.40 0.82 9.99
N LEU A 171 5.17 1.41 8.82
CA LEU A 171 4.52 2.72 8.71
C LEU A 171 3.10 2.70 9.25
N LEU A 172 2.34 1.64 8.94
CA LEU A 172 0.95 1.47 9.40
C LEU A 172 0.89 1.27 10.92
N GLU A 173 1.85 0.54 11.51
CA GLU A 173 2.03 0.46 12.96
C GLU A 173 2.19 1.83 13.59
N ASN A 174 3.12 2.61 13.04
CA ASN A 174 3.43 3.94 13.53
C ASN A 174 2.20 4.86 13.40
N TYR A 175 1.52 4.81 12.25
CA TYR A 175 0.28 5.55 12.01
C TYR A 175 -0.80 5.19 13.04
N ARG A 176 -1.09 3.90 13.21
CA ARG A 176 -2.09 3.41 14.18
C ARG A 176 -1.72 3.83 15.60
N SER A 177 -0.44 3.73 15.98
CA SER A 177 0.02 4.07 17.32
C SER A 177 -0.16 5.56 17.67
N VAL A 178 -0.13 6.45 16.68
CA VAL A 178 -0.21 7.90 16.87
C VAL A 178 -1.64 8.42 16.69
N TYR A 179 -2.30 8.03 15.60
CA TYR A 179 -3.61 8.57 15.23
C TYR A 179 -4.77 7.75 15.78
N GLY A 180 -4.51 6.51 16.19
CA GLY A 180 -5.55 5.50 16.23
C GLY A 180 -6.26 5.43 14.88
N LEU A 181 -7.37 4.71 14.83
CA LEU A 181 -8.18 4.65 13.61
C LEU A 181 -9.07 5.88 13.42
N LYS A 182 -8.88 6.95 14.20
CA LYS A 182 -9.76 8.12 14.20
C LYS A 182 -9.65 8.95 12.91
N VAL A 183 -8.57 8.76 12.16
CA VAL A 183 -8.35 9.41 10.88
C VAL A 183 -8.22 8.32 9.82
N VAL A 184 -9.11 8.33 8.83
CA VAL A 184 -9.03 7.42 7.68
C VAL A 184 -8.64 8.21 6.45
N LEU A 185 -7.52 7.83 5.83
CA LEU A 185 -7.01 8.47 4.61
C LEU A 185 -6.87 7.43 3.49
N PRO A 186 -7.16 7.80 2.22
CA PRO A 186 -7.22 6.85 1.11
C PRO A 186 -5.98 5.98 0.93
N PHE A 187 -4.78 6.56 1.01
CA PHE A 187 -3.55 5.79 0.83
C PHE A 187 -3.11 5.00 2.07
N ILE A 188 -3.63 5.31 3.26
CA ILE A 188 -3.44 4.42 4.42
C ILE A 188 -4.24 3.13 4.18
N PHE A 189 -5.50 3.27 3.74
CA PHE A 189 -6.34 2.13 3.34
C PHE A 189 -5.70 1.29 2.22
N GLN A 190 -5.29 1.94 1.12
CA GLN A 190 -4.69 1.22 -0.01
C GLN A 190 -3.41 0.52 0.39
N THR A 191 -2.53 1.19 1.15
CA THR A 191 -1.28 0.58 1.64
C THR A 191 -1.55 -0.61 2.56
N ALA A 192 -2.47 -0.48 3.52
CA ALA A 192 -2.85 -1.57 4.40
C ALA A 192 -3.40 -2.77 3.64
N THR A 193 -4.21 -2.53 2.61
CA THR A 193 -4.76 -3.57 1.75
C THR A 193 -3.65 -4.26 0.96
N THR A 194 -2.86 -3.50 0.20
CA THR A 194 -1.81 -4.02 -0.67
C THR A 194 -0.75 -4.78 0.13
N ALA A 195 -0.26 -4.20 1.24
CA ALA A 195 0.72 -4.86 2.10
C ALA A 195 0.16 -6.17 2.68
N SER A 196 -1.10 -6.20 3.11
CA SER A 196 -1.72 -7.42 3.63
C SER A 196 -1.79 -8.53 2.58
N PHE A 197 -2.19 -8.23 1.34
CA PHE A 197 -2.24 -9.23 0.28
C PHE A 197 -0.86 -9.79 -0.09
N ILE A 198 0.15 -8.92 -0.16
CA ILE A 198 1.53 -9.36 -0.42
C ILE A 198 2.02 -10.24 0.72
N LEU A 199 1.93 -9.79 1.97
CA LEU A 199 2.44 -10.55 3.13
C LEU A 199 1.66 -11.85 3.38
N LEU A 200 0.38 -11.90 3.01
CA LEU A 200 -0.41 -13.12 3.03
C LEU A 200 0.17 -14.18 2.08
N SER A 201 0.63 -13.78 0.89
CA SER A 201 1.25 -14.71 -0.06
C SER A 201 2.60 -15.28 0.40
N HIS A 202 3.26 -14.60 1.33
CA HIS A 202 4.52 -15.03 1.95
C HIS A 202 4.35 -15.69 3.33
N SER A 203 3.12 -15.83 3.81
CA SER A 203 2.85 -16.42 5.12
C SER A 203 2.86 -17.95 5.07
N PRO A 204 3.32 -18.63 6.15
CA PRO A 204 3.37 -20.09 6.18
C PRO A 204 1.96 -20.69 6.09
N THR A 205 1.82 -21.72 5.24
CA THR A 205 0.59 -22.51 5.16
C THR A 205 0.57 -23.60 6.23
N GLU A 206 -0.62 -24.08 6.60
CA GLU A 206 -0.82 -25.13 7.63
C GLU A 206 0.01 -26.41 7.37
N ASN A 207 0.39 -26.67 6.13
CA ASN A 207 1.18 -27.85 5.75
C ASN A 207 2.70 -27.67 5.92
N GLY A 208 3.16 -26.54 6.46
CA GLY A 208 4.59 -26.26 6.63
C GLY A 208 5.37 -26.07 5.33
N SER A 209 4.71 -26.19 4.17
CA SER A 209 5.30 -25.84 2.88
C SER A 209 5.40 -24.33 2.80
N GLN A 210 6.60 -23.81 3.09
CA GLN A 210 7.07 -22.62 2.38
C GLN A 210 7.01 -22.95 0.89
N SER A 211 6.55 -22.02 0.05
CA SER A 211 6.78 -22.15 -1.39
C SER A 211 8.29 -22.31 -1.58
N PRO A 212 8.77 -23.41 -2.20
CA PRO A 212 10.19 -23.65 -2.34
C PRO A 212 10.71 -22.78 -3.48
N ASP A 213 11.10 -21.54 -3.18
CA ASP A 213 12.19 -20.81 -3.88
C ASP A 213 12.48 -19.41 -3.31
N ASP A 214 11.61 -18.85 -2.47
CA ASP A 214 11.82 -17.52 -1.88
C ASP A 214 12.68 -17.59 -0.60
N ARG A 215 13.90 -18.15 -0.69
CA ARG A 215 14.95 -17.70 0.24
C ARG A 215 15.18 -16.24 -0.09
N LEU A 216 14.48 -15.34 0.63
CA LEU A 216 14.77 -13.91 0.74
C LEU A 216 16.29 -13.78 0.84
N HIS A 217 16.94 -13.56 -0.29
CA HIS A 217 18.39 -13.46 -0.35
C HIS A 217 18.75 -12.20 0.40
N SER A 218 19.19 -12.39 1.64
CA SER A 218 19.99 -11.44 2.41
C SER A 218 19.45 -10.02 2.41
N ILE A 219 18.36 -9.75 3.14
CA ILE A 219 18.04 -8.38 3.53
C ILE A 219 17.70 -8.36 5.02
N GLU A 220 18.54 -7.62 5.75
CA GLU A 220 18.56 -7.45 7.20
C GLU A 220 17.18 -7.35 7.85
N ALA A 221 17.02 -8.13 8.92
CA ALA A 221 15.94 -8.15 9.91
C ALA A 221 15.03 -6.91 9.98
N ILE A 222 14.01 -6.85 9.11
CA ILE A 222 12.83 -6.01 9.32
C ILE A 222 11.61 -6.93 9.45
N GLY A 223 11.43 -7.48 10.65
CA GLY A 223 10.22 -8.19 11.09
C GLY A 223 9.89 -9.51 10.38
N GLU A 224 9.25 -10.43 11.10
CA GLU A 224 8.69 -11.63 10.47
C GLU A 224 7.46 -11.24 9.60
N PRO A 225 7.30 -11.82 8.39
CA PRO A 225 6.14 -11.59 7.51
C PRO A 225 4.79 -11.70 8.23
N THR A 226 4.70 -12.60 9.21
CA THR A 226 3.52 -12.78 10.07
C THR A 226 3.21 -11.54 10.90
N SER A 227 4.23 -10.90 11.49
CA SER A 227 4.06 -9.66 12.26
C SER A 227 3.66 -8.50 11.35
N GLY A 228 4.27 -8.42 10.16
CA GLY A 228 3.89 -7.43 9.16
C GLY A 228 2.44 -7.58 8.70
N LEU A 229 2.00 -8.81 8.39
CA LEU A 229 0.63 -9.13 8.01
C LEU A 229 -0.35 -8.77 9.12
N GLU A 230 -0.02 -9.12 10.37
CA GLU A 230 -0.84 -8.82 11.53
C GLU A 230 -1.12 -7.32 11.65
N GLU A 231 -0.07 -6.50 11.53
CA GLU A 231 -0.20 -5.05 11.69
C GLU A 231 -0.89 -4.37 10.50
N SER A 232 -0.57 -4.77 9.26
CA SER A 232 -1.28 -4.24 8.09
C SER A 232 -2.76 -4.60 8.13
N LEU A 233 -3.09 -5.81 8.60
CA LEU A 233 -4.47 -6.28 8.72
C LEU A 233 -5.21 -5.63 9.90
N ARG A 234 -4.56 -5.42 11.04
CA ARG A 234 -5.12 -4.58 12.14
C ARG A 234 -5.51 -3.21 11.62
N CYS A 235 -4.62 -2.56 10.87
CA CYS A 235 -4.91 -1.24 10.29
C CYS A 235 -6.09 -1.31 9.30
N LEU A 236 -6.13 -2.32 8.42
CA LEU A 236 -7.22 -2.52 7.45
C LEU A 236 -8.58 -2.78 8.12
N LEU A 237 -8.65 -3.71 9.07
CA LEU A 237 -9.86 -4.02 9.83
C LEU A 237 -10.34 -2.80 10.61
N GLY A 238 -9.39 -2.02 11.10
CA GLY A 238 -9.67 -0.77 11.74
C GLY A 238 -10.36 0.24 10.82
N ILE A 239 -9.83 0.43 9.62
CA ILE A 239 -10.45 1.27 8.59
C ILE A 239 -11.81 0.73 8.16
N ALA A 240 -11.97 -0.59 8.11
CA ALA A 240 -13.23 -1.26 7.78
C ALA A 240 -14.37 -0.93 8.76
N THR A 241 -14.08 -0.49 9.99
CA THR A 241 -15.13 0.01 10.89
C THR A 241 -15.83 1.28 10.38
N GLN A 242 -15.16 2.05 9.52
CA GLN A 242 -15.62 3.36 9.04
C GLN A 242 -15.90 3.40 7.54
N VAL A 243 -15.31 2.50 6.75
CA VAL A 243 -15.37 2.55 5.29
C VAL A 243 -15.79 1.20 4.71
N SER A 244 -16.93 1.16 4.02
CA SER A 244 -17.50 -0.07 3.45
C SER A 244 -16.60 -0.74 2.40
N ILE A 245 -15.88 0.01 1.57
CA ILE A 245 -14.94 -0.62 0.61
C ILE A 245 -13.80 -1.35 1.33
N ALA A 246 -13.37 -0.84 2.50
CA ALA A 246 -12.37 -1.51 3.32
C ALA A 246 -12.92 -2.76 4.01
N GLN A 247 -14.22 -2.80 4.33
CA GLN A 247 -14.88 -4.05 4.79
C GLN A 247 -14.81 -5.12 3.72
N GLY A 248 -15.16 -4.78 2.48
CA GLY A 248 -15.06 -5.70 1.35
C GLY A 248 -13.64 -6.23 1.16
N ALA A 249 -12.64 -5.35 1.20
CA ALA A 249 -11.24 -5.73 1.09
C ALA A 249 -10.76 -6.65 2.24
N ALA A 250 -11.15 -6.34 3.49
CA ALA A 250 -10.81 -7.16 4.64
C ALA A 250 -11.46 -8.56 4.56
N LEU A 251 -12.74 -8.64 4.19
CA LEU A 251 -13.44 -9.91 3.99
C LEU A 251 -12.80 -10.73 2.87
N MET A 252 -12.41 -10.08 1.78
CA MET A 252 -11.69 -10.73 0.68
C MET A 252 -10.37 -11.33 1.18
N LEU A 253 -9.57 -10.58 1.94
CA LEU A 253 -8.32 -11.06 2.50
C LEU A 253 -8.52 -12.27 3.44
N LEU A 254 -9.49 -12.20 4.35
CA LEU A 254 -9.81 -13.31 5.27
C LEU A 254 -10.25 -14.57 4.51
N LYS A 255 -11.06 -14.39 3.45
CA LYS A 255 -11.49 -15.49 2.59
C LYS A 255 -10.31 -16.08 1.81
N THR A 256 -9.41 -15.24 1.30
CA THR A 256 -8.19 -15.67 0.63
C THR A 256 -7.28 -16.45 1.58
N ALA A 257 -7.08 -15.98 2.81
CA ALA A 257 -6.29 -16.68 3.82
C ALA A 257 -6.83 -18.09 4.09
N LYS A 258 -8.16 -18.22 4.19
CA LYS A 258 -8.83 -19.53 4.34
C LYS A 258 -8.62 -20.44 3.13
N ILE A 259 -8.74 -19.91 1.91
CA ILE A 259 -8.52 -20.67 0.67
C ILE A 259 -7.06 -21.14 0.58
N MET A 260 -6.12 -20.27 0.93
CA MET A 260 -4.68 -20.55 0.93
C MET A 260 -4.22 -21.39 2.13
N LYS A 261 -5.11 -21.72 3.08
CA LYS A 261 -4.78 -22.41 4.33
C LYS A 261 -3.65 -21.73 5.10
N VAL A 262 -3.66 -20.39 5.11
CA VAL A 262 -2.74 -19.60 5.93
C VAL A 262 -3.33 -19.45 7.33
N LYS A 263 -2.57 -19.84 8.35
CA LYS A 263 -2.97 -19.63 9.74
C LYS A 263 -2.77 -18.17 10.11
N LEU A 264 -3.87 -17.42 10.22
CA LEU A 264 -3.84 -16.03 10.68
C LEU A 264 -3.60 -15.95 12.21
N PRO A 265 -2.96 -14.90 12.73
CA PRO A 265 -2.79 -14.70 14.16
C PRO A 265 -4.11 -14.64 14.93
N ASP A 266 -4.15 -15.18 16.15
CA ASP A 266 -5.36 -15.22 16.98
C ASP A 266 -5.89 -13.83 17.36
N SER A 267 -4.99 -12.84 17.41
CA SER A 267 -5.31 -11.43 17.59
C SER A 267 -6.16 -10.90 16.43
N VAL A 268 -5.81 -11.27 15.20
CA VAL A 268 -6.52 -10.92 13.97
C VAL A 268 -7.85 -11.66 13.89
N MET A 269 -7.90 -12.93 14.26
CA MET A 269 -9.13 -13.73 14.15
C MET A 269 -10.27 -13.24 15.07
N ARG A 270 -9.94 -12.54 16.16
CA ARG A 270 -10.92 -11.92 17.07
C ARG A 270 -11.52 -10.61 16.53
N LEU A 271 -10.77 -9.88 15.70
CA LEU A 271 -11.17 -8.55 15.22
C LEU A 271 -12.37 -8.55 14.25
N PRO A 272 -12.54 -9.51 13.30
CA PRO A 272 -13.68 -9.54 12.39
C PRO A 272 -15.03 -9.61 13.10
N GLN A 273 -15.12 -10.34 14.21
CA GLN A 273 -16.35 -10.40 15.02
C GLN A 273 -16.67 -9.02 15.61
N THR A 274 -15.67 -8.35 16.17
CA THR A 274 -15.81 -6.98 16.68
C THR A 274 -16.16 -5.98 15.58
N VAL A 275 -15.57 -6.08 14.38
CA VAL A 275 -15.89 -5.21 13.24
C VAL A 275 -17.32 -5.45 12.74
N ALA A 276 -17.78 -6.70 12.69
CA ALA A 276 -19.15 -7.03 12.32
C ALA A 276 -20.17 -6.47 13.31
N GLU A 277 -19.91 -6.60 14.61
CA GLU A 277 -20.73 -5.99 15.67
C GLU A 277 -20.78 -4.47 15.55
N ILE A 278 -19.63 -3.82 15.31
CA ILE A 278 -19.52 -2.36 15.11
C ILE A 278 -20.31 -1.90 13.87
N ALA A 279 -20.14 -2.59 12.75
CA ALA A 279 -20.80 -2.23 11.49
C ALA A 279 -22.33 -2.40 11.57
N TRP A 280 -22.81 -3.41 12.28
CA TRP A 280 -24.25 -3.65 12.48
C TRP A 280 -24.91 -2.58 13.35
N VAL A 281 -24.25 -2.17 14.44
CA VAL A 281 -24.74 -1.09 15.31
C VAL A 281 -24.79 0.25 14.57
N ALA A 282 -23.86 0.52 13.66
CA ALA A 282 -23.85 1.74 12.86
C ALA A 282 -24.90 1.76 11.72
N ALA A 283 -25.24 0.59 11.15
CA ALA A 283 -26.19 0.47 10.04
C ALA A 283 -27.65 0.36 10.50
N GLY A 284 -27.91 -0.21 11.67
CA GLY A 284 -29.22 -0.24 12.29
C GLY A 284 -29.51 1.06 13.02
N GLY A 285 -30.13 2.04 12.35
CA GLY A 285 -30.61 3.30 12.95
C GLY A 285 -31.72 3.14 14.00
N GLY A 286 -31.62 2.14 14.88
CA GLY A 286 -32.51 1.89 15.99
C GLY A 286 -31.78 2.15 17.30
N ARG A 287 -32.40 2.94 18.17
CA ARG A 287 -32.05 3.03 19.60
C ARG A 287 -31.86 1.62 20.16
N SER A 288 -30.63 1.19 20.37
CA SER A 288 -30.29 0.25 21.43
C SER A 288 -29.22 0.90 22.28
N GLU A 289 -29.47 0.93 23.57
CA GLU A 289 -28.65 1.56 24.60
C GLU A 289 -27.15 1.22 24.45
N GLY A 290 -26.32 2.27 24.37
CA GLY A 290 -25.08 2.28 25.14
C GLY A 290 -23.74 2.00 24.45
N LEU A 291 -23.57 2.21 23.14
CA LEU A 291 -22.21 2.30 22.55
C LEU A 291 -22.07 3.46 21.57
N THR A 292 -21.60 4.58 22.09
CA THR A 292 -21.13 5.74 21.31
C THR A 292 -19.89 5.35 20.47
N MET A 293 -19.63 6.09 19.38
CA MET A 293 -18.42 5.92 18.57
C MET A 293 -17.13 6.00 19.41
N GLU A 294 -17.17 6.74 20.52
CA GLU A 294 -16.07 6.84 21.48
C GLU A 294 -15.87 5.55 22.28
N GLU A 295 -16.94 4.88 22.71
CA GLU A 295 -16.86 3.56 23.36
C GLU A 295 -16.42 2.45 22.38
N LEU A 296 -16.79 2.57 21.10
CA LEU A 296 -16.32 1.67 20.04
C LEU A 296 -14.82 1.84 19.76
N LEU A 297 -14.35 3.09 19.70
CA LEU A 297 -12.93 3.39 19.59
C LEU A 297 -12.16 2.91 20.82
N ASN A 298 -12.72 3.01 22.02
CA ASN A 298 -12.09 2.49 23.25
C ASN A 298 -12.00 0.95 23.26
N LYS A 299 -13.05 0.24 22.85
CA LYS A 299 -13.01 -1.23 22.66
C LYS A 299 -11.94 -1.64 21.65
N TRP A 300 -11.83 -0.91 20.54
CA TRP A 300 -10.77 -1.14 19.55
C TRP A 300 -9.38 -0.90 20.14
N THR A 301 -9.23 0.17 20.92
CA THR A 301 -7.93 0.53 21.53
C THR A 301 -7.44 -0.57 22.47
N ASN A 302 -8.35 -1.20 23.23
CA ASN A 302 -8.02 -2.30 24.15
C ASN A 302 -7.68 -3.62 23.46
N LEU A 303 -8.16 -3.84 22.23
CA LEU A 303 -7.79 -5.00 21.40
C LEU A 303 -6.47 -4.77 20.62
N SER A 304 -5.93 -3.57 20.69
CA SER A 304 -4.77 -3.11 19.93
C SER A 304 -3.47 -2.98 20.76
N ILE A 305 -3.54 -3.41 22.04
CA ILE A 305 -2.43 -3.57 23.00
C ILE A 305 -2.02 -5.04 23.03
#